data_AF-A0A6G1C8Z2-F1
#
_entry.id   AF-A0A6G1C8Z2-F1
#
_cell.length_a   1.000
_cell.length_b   1.000
_cell.length_c   1.000
_cell.angle_alpha   90.00
_cell.angle_beta   90.00
_cell.angle_gamma   90.00
#
_symmetry.space_group_name_H-M   'P 1'
#
loop_
_entity.id
_entity.type
_entity.pdbx_description
1 polymer ?
#
loop_
_entity_poly.entity_id
_entity_poly.type
_entity_poly.pdbx_seq_one_letter_code
_entity_poly.pdbx_strand_id
1 'polypeptide(L)'
;QVRVAARCYTLLLTFRATVPRKGVIDLIKNFNIQVNNLTQFLPQDRICEFAKLTPIQLLKETEKAVGDPEFPVQHRQLIDRSMELKNLEVAVKQKEQTLNNLKVFNAELEKDVERVRRRDKLMKKAELMRKRLPWLKYDMKKKECIEAQEQENTKKKKMEEVAKIWEDSKCPVEEFKKEKMFHTSNIKRTSNQIAENMKKRQDVTDKELQLNERLIATLDNIEHLKRQENSRQQRILKAKEALAAAEREHDDLQPCEASKAEMVGLFTFIPLAFAVIHLFVCICSIQVPVTNFMFPHSHDSQCKLHN
;
A
#
# COMPACT_ATOMS: atom_id res chain seq x y z
N GLN A 1 16.99 71.32 133.89
CA GLN A 1 16.88 69.95 134.44
C GLN A 1 17.49 68.99 133.43
N VAL A 2 18.76 68.69 133.68
CA VAL A 2 19.63 67.85 132.87
C VAL A 2 19.50 66.40 133.37
N ARG A 3 19.54 65.43 132.46
CA ARG A 3 19.81 63.99 132.70
C ARG A 3 18.79 63.20 133.55
N VAL A 4 17.64 62.84 132.97
CA VAL A 4 16.94 61.59 133.37
C VAL A 4 16.60 60.69 132.17
N ALA A 5 16.66 61.18 130.94
CA ALA A 5 16.18 60.45 129.77
C ALA A 5 17.17 59.45 129.12
N ALA A 6 18.10 58.83 129.87
CA ALA A 6 19.11 57.94 129.26
C ALA A 6 19.39 56.62 129.99
N ARG A 7 18.63 56.22 131.02
CA ARG A 7 18.92 54.99 131.79
C ARG A 7 17.76 54.04 132.02
N CYS A 8 16.69 54.11 131.23
CA CYS A 8 15.67 53.05 131.24
C CYS A 8 15.94 52.01 130.15
N TYR A 9 17.09 51.32 130.24
CA TYR A 9 17.30 50.09 129.50
C TYR A 9 17.42 48.93 130.48
N THR A 10 16.26 48.32 130.73
CA THR A 10 16.07 46.89 131.02
C THR A 10 16.78 46.32 132.27
N LEU A 11 16.27 46.63 133.47
CA LEU A 11 16.48 45.82 134.67
C LEU A 11 15.22 44.98 134.94
N LEU A 12 15.33 43.66 134.86
CA LEU A 12 14.36 42.71 135.42
C LEU A 12 15.09 41.94 136.52
N LEU A 13 14.67 42.12 137.76
CA LEU A 13 15.30 41.52 138.94
C LEU A 13 14.64 40.17 139.23
N THR A 14 15.35 39.07 139.03
CA THR A 14 15.05 37.79 139.68
C THR A 14 15.98 37.66 140.89
N PHE A 15 15.42 37.63 142.11
CA PHE A 15 16.20 37.49 143.35
C PHE A 15 17.40 38.47 143.49
N ARG A 16 17.17 39.77 143.25
CA ARG A 16 18.18 40.85 143.38
C ARG A 16 19.41 40.76 142.46
N ALA A 17 19.45 39.84 141.49
CA ALA A 17 20.51 39.76 140.48
C ALA A 17 20.08 40.44 139.16
N THR A 18 21.01 41.14 138.52
CA THR A 18 20.79 41.75 137.20
C THR A 18 21.07 40.75 136.10
N VAL A 19 20.03 40.36 135.36
CA VAL A 19 20.13 39.41 134.23
C VAL A 19 20.08 40.17 132.90
N PRO A 20 20.92 39.80 131.91
CA PRO A 20 20.85 40.40 130.58
C PRO A 20 19.52 40.06 129.88
N ARG A 21 18.96 41.03 129.14
CA ARG A 21 17.69 40.90 128.40
C ARG A 21 17.59 39.62 127.54
N LYS A 22 18.71 39.20 126.93
CA LYS A 22 18.77 37.97 126.13
C LYS A 22 18.44 36.73 126.96
N GLY A 23 19.05 36.59 128.14
CA GLY A 23 18.78 35.46 129.05
C GLY A 23 17.33 35.40 129.53
N VAL A 24 16.70 36.57 129.71
CA VAL A 24 15.26 36.64 130.03
C VAL A 24 14.39 36.20 128.86
N ILE A 25 14.72 36.64 127.63
CA ILE A 25 13.98 36.23 126.42
C ILE A 25 14.12 34.73 126.18
N ASP A 26 15.31 34.16 126.38
CA ASP A 26 15.54 32.73 126.18
C ASP A 26 14.83 31.88 127.24
N LEU A 27 14.78 32.34 128.49
CA LEU A 27 14.01 31.70 129.55
C LEU A 27 12.50 31.77 129.27
N ILE A 28 11.98 32.91 128.82
CA ILE A 28 10.59 33.10 128.40
C ILE A 28 10.23 32.16 127.23
N LYS A 29 11.13 32.03 126.24
CA LYS A 29 10.97 31.09 125.12
C LYS A 29 10.96 29.63 125.58
N ASN A 30 11.80 29.26 126.55
CA ASN A 30 11.83 27.90 127.09
C ASN A 30 10.54 27.50 127.81
N PHE A 31 9.81 28.47 128.38
CA PHE A 31 8.48 28.26 128.95
C PHE A 31 7.34 28.41 127.94
N ASN A 32 7.65 28.51 126.64
CA ASN A 32 6.69 28.75 125.55
C ASN A 32 5.78 29.97 125.78
N ILE A 33 6.27 30.99 126.47
CA ILE A 33 5.50 32.23 126.72
C ILE A 33 5.78 33.23 125.59
N GLN A 34 4.76 33.63 124.86
CA GLN A 34 4.84 34.61 123.78
C GLN A 34 4.33 35.98 124.25
N VAL A 35 5.23 36.77 124.83
CA VAL A 35 4.93 38.13 125.33
C VAL A 35 4.38 39.07 124.24
N ASN A 36 4.66 38.77 122.96
CA ASN A 36 4.22 39.56 121.82
C ASN A 36 2.94 39.03 121.15
N ASN A 37 2.37 37.91 121.61
CA ASN A 37 1.16 37.34 121.01
C ASN A 37 -0.09 37.94 121.66
N LEU A 38 -0.96 38.53 120.84
CA LEU A 38 -2.19 39.21 121.25
C LEU A 38 -3.19 38.26 121.94
N THR A 39 -3.13 36.97 121.65
CA THR A 39 -4.09 35.98 122.19
C THR A 39 -3.70 35.44 123.56
N GLN A 40 -2.43 35.59 123.97
CA GLN A 40 -1.94 35.24 125.31
C GLN A 40 -2.02 36.44 126.27
N PHE A 41 -1.85 37.66 125.75
CA PHE A 41 -1.98 38.90 126.50
C PHE A 41 -2.95 39.84 125.79
N LEU A 42 -4.12 40.06 126.41
CA LEU A 42 -5.14 41.00 125.92
C LEU A 42 -5.07 42.32 126.72
N PRO A 43 -4.24 43.30 126.32
CA PRO A 43 -4.32 44.63 126.89
C PRO A 43 -5.61 45.32 126.41
N GLN A 44 -6.26 46.09 127.30
CA GLN A 44 -7.54 46.77 127.01
C GLN A 44 -7.49 47.60 125.71
N ASP A 45 -6.36 48.26 125.44
CA ASP A 45 -6.16 49.09 124.24
C ASP A 45 -6.07 48.28 122.92
N ARG A 46 -5.80 46.97 122.97
CA ARG A 46 -5.65 46.11 121.77
C ARG A 46 -6.79 45.10 121.58
N ILE A 47 -7.83 45.13 122.42
CA ILE A 47 -9.02 44.28 122.24
C ILE A 47 -9.71 44.57 120.90
N CYS A 48 -9.67 45.83 120.43
CA CYS A 48 -10.17 46.19 119.10
C CYS A 48 -9.34 45.59 117.94
N GLU A 49 -8.05 45.33 118.14
CA GLU A 49 -7.20 44.70 117.10
C GLU A 49 -7.58 43.23 116.90
N PHE A 50 -7.92 42.53 117.99
CA PHE A 50 -8.40 41.15 117.95
C PHE A 50 -9.73 41.02 117.18
N ALA A 51 -10.68 41.94 117.42
CA ALA A 51 -11.97 41.95 116.71
C ALA A 51 -11.85 42.26 115.20
N LYS A 52 -10.73 42.86 114.76
CA LYS A 52 -10.45 43.16 113.35
C LYS A 52 -9.76 42.00 112.62
N LEU A 53 -9.26 40.98 113.34
CA LEU A 53 -8.60 39.84 112.71
C LEU A 53 -9.60 38.98 111.95
N THR A 54 -9.19 38.51 110.77
CA THR A 54 -9.97 37.50 110.04
C THR A 54 -9.89 36.15 110.77
N PRO A 55 -10.89 35.26 110.62
CA PRO A 55 -10.86 33.93 111.26
C PRO A 55 -9.59 33.12 110.97
N ILE A 56 -8.98 33.28 109.79
CA ILE A 56 -7.71 32.60 109.42
C ILE A 56 -6.52 33.20 110.18
N GLN A 57 -6.47 34.52 110.33
CA GLN A 57 -5.42 35.17 111.13
C GLN A 57 -5.59 34.85 112.60
N LEU A 58 -6.84 34.82 113.08
CA LEU A 58 -7.16 34.41 114.43
C LEU A 58 -6.69 32.98 114.71
N LEU A 59 -6.93 32.05 113.78
CA LEU A 59 -6.41 30.69 113.86
C LEU A 59 -4.88 30.70 113.98
N LYS A 60 -4.16 31.43 113.11
CA LYS A 60 -2.69 31.51 113.15
C LYS A 60 -2.14 32.07 114.47
N GLU A 61 -2.77 33.10 115.02
CA GLU A 61 -2.34 33.66 116.31
C GLU A 61 -2.66 32.73 117.49
N THR A 62 -3.79 32.00 117.41
CA THR A 62 -4.17 30.98 118.39
C THR A 62 -3.23 29.76 118.35
N GLU A 63 -2.91 29.28 117.15
CA GLU A 63 -1.94 28.20 116.91
C GLU A 63 -0.56 28.53 117.49
N LYS A 64 -0.12 29.79 117.36
CA LYS A 64 1.12 30.25 117.96
C LYS A 64 1.04 30.33 119.49
N ALA A 65 -0.09 30.73 120.08
CA ALA A 65 -0.20 30.92 121.53
C ALA A 65 -0.43 29.64 122.32
N VAL A 66 -1.18 28.70 121.75
CA VAL A 66 -1.60 27.47 122.45
C VAL A 66 -0.77 26.25 122.02
N GLY A 67 -0.30 26.24 120.78
CA GLY A 67 0.40 25.09 120.19
C GLY A 67 1.93 25.10 120.39
N ASP A 68 2.54 23.96 120.09
CA ASP A 68 3.99 23.83 120.05
C ASP A 68 4.61 24.76 118.98
N PRO A 69 5.86 25.24 119.16
CA PRO A 69 6.54 26.10 118.19
C PRO A 69 6.61 25.54 116.76
N GLU A 70 6.50 24.22 116.61
CA GLU A 70 6.53 23.50 115.33
C GLU A 70 5.17 23.51 114.59
N PHE A 71 4.05 23.67 115.31
CA PHE A 71 2.70 23.64 114.75
C PHE A 71 2.46 24.68 113.63
N PRO A 72 2.83 25.98 113.79
CA PRO A 72 2.68 26.97 112.72
C PRO A 72 3.66 26.76 111.55
N VAL A 73 4.71 25.94 111.72
CA VAL A 73 5.61 25.54 110.62
C VAL A 73 4.93 24.44 109.81
N GLN A 74 4.39 23.42 110.49
CA GLN A 74 3.64 22.33 109.84
C GLN A 74 2.39 22.84 109.10
N HIS A 75 1.63 23.76 109.70
CA HIS A 75 0.46 24.36 109.05
C HIS A 75 0.83 25.09 107.74
N ARG A 76 1.95 25.83 107.74
CA ARG A 76 2.46 26.48 106.51
C ARG A 76 2.90 25.46 105.47
N GLN A 77 3.66 24.44 105.86
CA GLN A 77 4.06 23.36 104.97
C GLN A 77 2.85 22.66 104.34
N LEU A 78 1.79 22.41 105.12
CA LEU A 78 0.57 21.80 104.60
C LEU A 78 -0.12 22.67 103.54
N ILE A 79 -0.19 23.98 103.75
CA ILE A 79 -0.74 24.93 102.78
C ILE A 79 0.10 24.89 101.48
N ASP A 80 1.42 24.97 101.60
CA ASP A 80 2.32 24.96 100.45
C ASP A 80 2.18 23.66 99.65
N ARG A 81 2.16 22.50 100.35
CA ARG A 81 1.91 21.20 99.72
C ARG A 81 0.53 21.12 99.07
N SER A 82 -0.51 21.69 99.68
CA SER A 82 -1.85 21.75 99.09
C SER A 82 -1.86 22.57 97.80
N MET A 83 -1.12 23.68 97.75
CA MET A 83 -0.97 24.48 96.52
C MET A 83 -0.20 23.71 95.44
N GLU A 84 0.91 23.04 95.80
CA GLU A 84 1.67 22.18 94.88
C GLU A 84 0.81 21.07 94.29
N LEU A 85 0.02 20.37 95.13
CA LEU A 85 -0.89 19.32 94.69
C LEU A 85 -1.92 19.84 93.68
N LYS A 86 -2.55 20.99 93.97
CA LYS A 86 -3.52 21.61 93.04
C LYS A 86 -2.87 21.97 91.70
N ASN A 87 -1.66 22.51 91.72
CA ASN A 87 -0.92 22.83 90.50
C ASN A 87 -0.59 21.58 89.68
N LEU A 88 -0.18 20.49 90.35
CA LEU A 88 0.09 19.21 89.70
C LEU A 88 -1.19 18.59 89.12
N GLU A 89 -2.31 18.64 89.83
CA GLU A 89 -3.61 18.15 89.32
C GLU A 89 -4.04 18.89 88.05
N VAL A 90 -3.88 20.22 88.01
CA VAL A 90 -4.16 21.01 86.80
C VAL A 90 -3.22 20.61 85.66
N ALA A 91 -1.93 20.45 85.94
CA ALA A 91 -0.96 20.03 84.92
C ALA A 91 -1.23 18.62 84.37
N VAL A 92 -1.66 17.68 85.23
CA VAL A 92 -2.07 16.33 84.81
C VAL A 92 -3.29 16.41 83.90
N LYS A 93 -4.33 17.16 84.28
CA LYS A 93 -5.53 17.33 83.45
C LYS A 93 -5.20 17.94 82.07
N GLN A 94 -4.33 18.93 82.02
CA GLN A 94 -3.88 19.54 80.76
C GLN A 94 -3.11 18.55 79.88
N LYS A 95 -2.22 17.75 80.47
CA LYS A 95 -1.49 16.69 79.75
C LYS A 95 -2.41 15.59 79.25
N GLU A 96 -3.41 15.18 80.04
CA GLU A 96 -4.42 14.20 79.63
C GLU A 96 -5.25 14.70 78.44
N GLN A 97 -5.69 15.97 78.48
CA GLN A 97 -6.38 16.60 77.35
C GLN A 97 -5.49 16.61 76.10
N THR A 98 -4.23 17.01 76.23
CA THR A 98 -3.26 17.04 75.13
C THR A 98 -3.03 15.64 74.55
N LEU A 99 -2.88 14.63 75.41
CA LEU A 99 -2.71 13.24 75.01
C LEU A 99 -3.93 12.73 74.24
N ASN A 100 -5.15 13.04 74.70
CA ASN A 100 -6.36 12.64 74.01
C ASN A 100 -6.49 13.30 72.64
N ASN A 101 -6.18 14.60 72.53
CA ASN A 101 -6.16 15.31 71.25
C ASN A 101 -5.14 14.69 70.28
N LEU A 102 -3.93 14.37 70.76
CA LEU A 102 -2.90 13.70 69.94
C LEU A 102 -3.31 12.30 69.51
N LYS A 103 -4.00 11.53 70.37
CA LYS A 103 -4.53 10.21 70.00
C LYS A 103 -5.57 10.29 68.89
N VAL A 104 -6.50 11.26 68.97
CA VAL A 104 -7.50 11.48 67.92
C VAL A 104 -6.81 11.88 66.61
N PHE A 105 -5.87 12.83 66.68
CA PHE A 105 -5.11 13.26 65.50
C PHE A 105 -4.31 12.12 64.87
N ASN A 106 -3.67 11.27 65.68
CA ASN A 106 -2.94 10.11 65.17
C ASN A 106 -3.90 9.11 64.48
N ALA A 107 -5.08 8.86 65.05
CA ALA A 107 -6.08 7.99 64.44
C ALA A 107 -6.62 8.55 63.11
N GLU A 108 -6.69 9.87 62.95
CA GLU A 108 -6.99 10.51 61.66
C GLU A 108 -5.86 10.34 60.65
N LEU A 109 -4.61 10.58 61.06
CA LEU A 109 -3.44 10.37 60.20
C LEU A 109 -3.27 8.92 59.75
N GLU A 110 -3.59 7.94 60.60
CA GLU A 110 -3.56 6.53 60.23
C GLU A 110 -4.50 6.21 59.07
N LYS A 111 -5.68 6.85 59.02
CA LYS A 111 -6.59 6.73 57.87
C LYS A 111 -5.97 7.29 56.60
N ASP A 112 -5.25 8.40 56.69
CA ASP A 112 -4.59 9.04 55.55
C ASP A 112 -3.42 8.21 55.02
N VAL A 113 -2.61 7.66 55.92
CA VAL A 113 -1.56 6.71 55.57
C VAL A 113 -2.13 5.49 54.84
N GLU A 114 -3.26 4.95 55.32
CA GLU A 114 -3.91 3.82 54.67
C GLU A 114 -4.47 4.20 53.28
N ARG A 115 -5.03 5.42 53.12
CA ARG A 115 -5.43 5.95 51.80
C ARG A 115 -4.25 6.01 50.82
N VAL A 116 -3.11 6.53 51.26
CA VAL A 116 -1.88 6.60 50.45
C VAL A 116 -1.38 5.20 50.09
N ARG A 117 -1.32 4.27 51.05
CA ARG A 117 -0.90 2.88 50.80
C ARG A 117 -1.80 2.19 49.77
N ARG A 118 -3.12 2.41 49.84
CA ARG A 118 -4.07 1.88 48.84
C ARG A 118 -3.83 2.50 47.46
N ARG A 119 -3.64 3.81 47.39
CA ARG A 119 -3.29 4.52 46.15
C ARG A 119 -2.02 3.93 45.53
N ASP A 120 -0.96 3.74 46.30
CA ASP A 120 0.32 3.21 45.80
C ASP A 120 0.18 1.78 45.26
N LYS A 121 -0.60 0.93 45.94
CA LYS A 121 -0.90 -0.42 45.44
C LYS A 121 -1.64 -0.37 44.09
N LEU A 122 -2.62 0.52 43.95
CA LEU A 122 -3.34 0.70 42.70
C LEU A 122 -2.45 1.28 41.60
N MET A 123 -1.59 2.24 41.92
CA MET A 123 -0.61 2.80 40.99
C MET A 123 0.36 1.74 40.48
N LYS A 124 0.94 0.91 41.36
CA LYS A 124 1.80 -0.22 40.96
C LYS A 124 1.07 -1.20 40.03
N LYS A 125 -0.20 -1.50 40.32
CA LYS A 125 -1.03 -2.35 39.46
C LYS A 125 -1.28 -1.71 38.09
N ALA A 126 -1.59 -0.41 38.05
CA ALA A 126 -1.79 0.33 36.81
C ALA A 126 -0.52 0.40 35.96
N GLU A 127 0.65 0.62 36.59
CA GLU A 127 1.94 0.59 35.92
C GLU A 127 2.26 -0.78 35.32
N LEU A 128 1.98 -1.85 36.07
CA LEU A 128 2.15 -3.22 35.56
C LEU A 128 1.25 -3.49 34.35
N MET A 129 -0.02 -3.06 34.41
CA MET A 129 -0.94 -3.17 33.27
C MET A 129 -0.46 -2.34 32.07
N ARG A 130 0.05 -1.12 32.30
CA ARG A 130 0.62 -0.27 31.26
C ARG A 130 1.81 -0.93 30.58
N LYS A 131 2.67 -1.62 31.34
CA LYS A 131 3.79 -2.42 30.80
C LYS A 131 3.30 -3.65 30.03
N ARG A 132 2.16 -4.24 30.40
CA ARG A 132 1.57 -5.41 29.71
C ARG A 132 0.91 -5.06 28.37
N LEU A 133 0.40 -3.85 28.20
CA LEU A 133 -0.27 -3.42 26.97
C LEU A 133 0.59 -3.59 25.69
N PRO A 134 1.86 -3.15 25.65
CA PRO A 134 2.75 -3.40 24.51
C PRO A 134 2.93 -4.88 24.17
N TRP A 135 3.06 -5.75 25.18
CA TRP A 135 3.17 -7.19 24.98
C TRP A 135 1.93 -7.77 24.33
N LEU A 136 0.74 -7.37 24.78
CA LEU A 136 -0.52 -7.79 24.16
C LEU A 136 -0.63 -7.31 22.70
N LYS A 137 -0.21 -6.07 22.42
CA LYS A 137 -0.16 -5.55 21.03
C LYS A 137 0.80 -6.35 20.16
N TYR A 138 1.98 -6.69 20.71
CA TYR A 138 2.95 -7.54 20.02
C TYR A 138 2.37 -8.93 19.74
N ASP A 139 1.72 -9.57 20.73
CA ASP A 139 1.12 -10.89 20.56
C ASP A 139 0.01 -10.89 19.50
N MET A 140 -0.84 -9.86 19.47
CA MET A 140 -1.85 -9.68 18.43
C MET A 140 -1.19 -9.56 17.05
N LYS A 141 -0.20 -8.69 16.91
CA LYS A 141 0.50 -8.48 15.63
C LYS A 141 1.30 -9.69 15.19
N LYS A 142 1.87 -10.44 16.14
CA LYS A 142 2.56 -11.71 15.88
C LYS A 142 1.58 -12.74 15.32
N LYS A 143 0.38 -12.85 15.89
CA LYS A 143 -0.66 -13.74 15.37
C LYS A 143 -1.07 -13.37 13.95
N GLU A 144 -1.35 -12.09 13.70
CA GLU A 144 -1.67 -11.59 12.34
C GLU A 144 -0.53 -11.87 11.34
N CYS A 145 0.73 -11.72 11.76
CA CYS A 145 1.89 -12.00 10.93
C CYS A 145 2.02 -13.49 10.59
N ILE A 146 1.79 -14.39 11.55
CA ILE A 146 1.80 -15.83 11.33
C ILE A 146 0.68 -16.23 10.35
N GLU A 147 -0.54 -15.74 10.56
CA GLU A 147 -1.68 -16.01 9.66
C GLU A 147 -1.42 -15.50 8.23
N ALA A 148 -0.85 -14.30 8.10
CA ALA A 148 -0.47 -13.75 6.80
C ALA A 148 0.64 -14.58 6.11
N GLN A 149 1.62 -15.07 6.88
CA GLN A 149 2.70 -15.91 6.37
C GLN A 149 2.17 -17.28 5.90
N GLU A 150 1.20 -17.86 6.61
CA GLU A 150 0.51 -19.08 6.16
C GLU A 150 -0.27 -18.85 4.86
N GLN A 151 -0.97 -17.72 4.73
CA GLN A 151 -1.66 -17.34 3.50
C GLN A 151 -0.69 -17.08 2.34
N GLU A 152 0.44 -16.43 2.60
CA GLU A 152 1.49 -16.23 1.61
C GLU A 152 2.04 -17.58 1.13
N ASN A 153 2.38 -18.47 2.05
CA ASN A 153 2.89 -19.81 1.74
C ASN A 153 1.88 -20.63 0.92
N THR A 154 0.59 -20.59 1.26
CA THR A 154 -0.45 -21.29 0.49
C THR A 154 -0.63 -20.71 -0.90
N LYS A 155 -0.62 -19.37 -1.05
CA LYS A 155 -0.68 -18.71 -2.37
C LYS A 155 0.57 -18.99 -3.21
N LYS A 156 1.76 -19.00 -2.59
CA LYS A 156 3.02 -19.34 -3.25
C LYS A 156 3.00 -20.76 -3.80
N LYS A 157 2.50 -21.73 -3.03
CA LYS A 157 2.31 -23.12 -3.49
C LYS A 157 1.36 -23.18 -4.70
N LYS A 158 0.21 -22.50 -4.63
CA LYS A 158 -0.74 -22.43 -5.76
C LYS A 158 -0.13 -21.77 -6.99
N MET A 159 0.67 -20.71 -6.81
CA MET A 159 1.37 -20.04 -7.91
C MET A 159 2.39 -20.98 -8.56
N GLU A 160 3.13 -21.75 -7.76
CA GLU A 160 4.09 -22.73 -8.26
C GLU A 160 3.39 -23.88 -9.02
N GLU A 161 2.26 -24.36 -8.52
CA GLU A 161 1.41 -25.35 -9.22
C GLU A 161 0.90 -24.81 -10.56
N VAL A 162 0.36 -23.58 -10.59
CA VAL A 162 -0.10 -22.93 -11.83
C VAL A 162 1.07 -22.69 -12.79
N ALA A 163 2.24 -22.31 -12.30
CA ALA A 163 3.43 -22.13 -13.13
C ALA A 163 3.89 -23.44 -13.77
N LYS A 164 3.83 -24.58 -13.05
CA LYS A 164 4.10 -25.91 -13.61
C LYS A 164 3.09 -26.26 -14.70
N ILE A 165 1.79 -26.11 -14.43
CA ILE A 165 0.72 -26.36 -15.42
C ILE A 165 0.89 -25.47 -16.67
N TRP A 166 1.25 -24.20 -16.48
CA TRP A 166 1.52 -23.28 -17.57
C TRP A 166 2.72 -23.71 -18.42
N GLU A 167 3.83 -24.10 -17.80
CA GLU A 167 5.01 -24.55 -18.54
C GLU A 167 4.70 -25.86 -19.31
N ASP A 168 3.99 -26.79 -18.67
CA ASP A 168 3.55 -28.05 -19.29
C ASP A 168 2.64 -27.82 -20.51
N SER A 169 1.74 -26.82 -20.44
CA SER A 169 0.81 -26.49 -21.54
C SER A 169 1.41 -25.61 -22.63
N LYS A 170 2.47 -24.85 -22.32
CA LYS A 170 3.20 -24.01 -23.27
C LYS A 170 3.96 -24.83 -24.30
N CYS A 171 4.56 -25.96 -23.91
CA CYS A 171 5.29 -26.85 -24.81
C CYS A 171 4.42 -27.33 -26.01
N PRO A 172 3.24 -27.94 -25.79
CA PRO A 172 2.33 -28.33 -26.88
C PRO A 172 1.90 -27.16 -27.76
N VAL A 173 1.65 -25.98 -27.17
CA VAL A 173 1.23 -24.79 -27.94
C VAL A 173 2.33 -24.32 -28.89
N GLU A 174 3.59 -24.33 -28.46
CA GLU A 174 4.72 -23.98 -29.33
C GLU A 174 4.93 -25.02 -30.45
N GLU A 175 4.69 -26.31 -30.18
CA GLU A 175 4.69 -27.35 -31.21
C GLU A 175 3.58 -27.14 -32.24
N PHE A 176 2.33 -26.94 -31.79
CA PHE A 176 1.21 -26.64 -32.69
C PHE A 176 1.41 -25.35 -33.49
N LYS A 177 2.08 -24.33 -32.94
CA LYS A 177 2.46 -23.12 -33.68
C LYS A 177 3.44 -23.42 -34.82
N LYS A 178 4.48 -24.23 -34.54
CA LYS A 178 5.45 -24.66 -35.57
C LYS A 178 4.77 -25.47 -36.66
N GLU A 179 3.90 -26.40 -36.28
CA GLU A 179 3.13 -27.24 -37.20
C GLU A 179 2.16 -26.40 -38.05
N LYS A 180 1.43 -25.46 -37.44
CA LYS A 180 0.60 -24.48 -38.15
C LYS A 180 1.41 -23.65 -39.15
N MET A 181 2.60 -23.17 -38.78
CA MET A 181 3.47 -22.43 -39.71
C MET A 181 3.92 -23.30 -40.90
N PHE A 182 4.30 -24.56 -40.63
CA PHE A 182 4.67 -25.52 -41.66
C PHE A 182 3.49 -25.80 -42.62
N HIS A 183 2.30 -26.11 -42.10
CA HIS A 183 1.11 -26.30 -42.92
C HIS A 183 0.72 -25.06 -43.71
N THR A 184 0.80 -23.86 -43.12
CA THR A 184 0.48 -22.61 -43.82
C THR A 184 1.45 -22.38 -44.99
N SER A 185 2.73 -22.68 -44.79
CA SER A 185 3.75 -22.63 -45.85
C SER A 185 3.46 -23.63 -46.97
N ASN A 186 3.13 -24.87 -46.62
CA ASN A 186 2.77 -25.91 -47.58
C ASN A 186 1.49 -25.55 -48.35
N ILE A 187 0.45 -25.04 -47.66
CA ILE A 187 -0.78 -24.59 -48.30
C ILE A 187 -0.49 -23.47 -49.31
N LYS A 188 0.34 -22.48 -48.94
CA LYS A 188 0.78 -21.42 -49.86
C LYS A 188 1.52 -22.01 -51.07
N ARG A 189 2.45 -22.94 -50.84
CA ARG A 189 3.18 -23.63 -51.91
C ARG A 189 2.23 -24.38 -52.86
N THR A 190 1.33 -25.19 -52.32
CA THR A 190 0.35 -25.95 -53.10
C THR A 190 -0.61 -25.02 -53.83
N SER A 191 -1.08 -23.94 -53.19
CA SER A 191 -1.92 -22.92 -53.82
C SER A 191 -1.23 -22.26 -55.01
N ASN A 192 0.05 -21.90 -54.87
CA ASN A 192 0.86 -21.35 -55.97
C ASN A 192 1.01 -22.37 -57.10
N GLN A 193 1.27 -23.64 -56.79
CA GLN A 193 1.35 -24.71 -57.79
C GLN A 193 0.02 -24.94 -58.51
N ILE A 194 -1.10 -24.89 -57.79
CA ILE A 194 -2.45 -24.97 -58.38
C ILE A 194 -2.69 -23.78 -59.30
N ALA A 195 -2.36 -22.55 -58.88
CA ALA A 195 -2.52 -21.37 -59.71
C ALA A 195 -1.67 -21.45 -61.00
N GLU A 196 -0.42 -21.93 -60.90
CA GLU A 196 0.45 -22.13 -62.04
C GLU A 196 -0.08 -23.22 -62.98
N ASN A 197 -0.54 -24.36 -62.44
CA ASN A 197 -1.15 -25.43 -63.23
C ASN A 197 -2.47 -25.00 -63.88
N MET A 198 -3.28 -24.19 -63.20
CA MET A 198 -4.49 -23.60 -63.75
C MET A 198 -4.18 -22.69 -64.94
N LYS A 199 -3.14 -21.85 -64.83
CA LYS A 199 -2.66 -21.02 -65.95
C LYS A 199 -2.20 -21.88 -67.13
N LYS A 200 -1.38 -22.91 -66.88
CA LYS A 200 -0.93 -23.85 -67.92
C LYS A 200 -2.10 -24.56 -68.60
N ARG A 201 -3.11 -25.01 -67.83
CA ARG A 201 -4.32 -25.62 -68.40
C ARG A 201 -5.10 -24.63 -69.25
N GLN A 202 -5.27 -23.39 -68.79
CA GLN A 202 -5.93 -22.34 -69.57
C GLN A 202 -5.20 -22.08 -70.89
N ASP A 203 -3.87 -21.93 -70.86
CA ASP A 203 -3.04 -21.74 -72.06
C ASP A 203 -3.19 -22.89 -73.07
N VAL A 204 -3.36 -24.14 -72.59
CA VAL A 204 -3.61 -25.31 -73.45
C VAL A 204 -5.01 -25.28 -74.03
N THR A 205 -6.04 -24.99 -73.22
CA THR A 205 -7.43 -24.89 -73.69
C THR A 205 -7.60 -23.75 -74.70
N ASP A 206 -6.96 -22.60 -74.50
CA ASP A 206 -6.99 -21.50 -75.45
C ASP A 206 -6.35 -21.88 -76.79
N LYS A 207 -5.24 -22.64 -76.76
CA LYS A 207 -4.61 -23.19 -77.98
C LYS A 207 -5.50 -24.24 -78.65
N GLU A 208 -6.17 -25.09 -77.88
CA GLU A 208 -7.12 -26.07 -78.41
C GLU A 208 -8.30 -25.37 -79.11
N LEU A 209 -8.84 -24.31 -78.51
CA LEU A 209 -9.87 -23.46 -79.13
C LEU A 209 -9.37 -22.84 -80.44
N GLN A 210 -8.18 -22.25 -80.45
CA GLN A 210 -7.58 -21.70 -81.68
C GLN A 210 -7.34 -22.77 -82.76
N LEU A 211 -6.93 -23.98 -82.38
CA LEU A 211 -6.75 -25.08 -83.31
C LEU A 211 -8.09 -25.58 -83.85
N ASN A 212 -9.13 -25.65 -83.02
CA ASN A 212 -10.49 -26.01 -83.43
C ASN A 212 -11.08 -24.96 -84.39
N GLU A 213 -10.89 -23.67 -84.13
CA GLU A 213 -11.28 -22.59 -85.05
C GLU A 213 -10.58 -22.74 -86.42
N ARG A 214 -9.27 -23.02 -86.42
CA ARG A 214 -8.51 -23.31 -87.66
C ARG A 214 -9.03 -24.57 -88.35
N LEU A 215 -9.34 -25.62 -87.60
CA LEU A 215 -9.90 -26.86 -88.14
C LEU A 215 -11.23 -26.57 -88.85
N ILE A 216 -12.15 -25.86 -88.21
CA ILE A 216 -13.43 -25.45 -88.79
C ILE A 216 -13.20 -24.65 -90.08
N ALA A 217 -12.34 -23.63 -90.05
CA ALA A 217 -12.02 -22.84 -91.25
C ALA A 217 -11.44 -23.69 -92.39
N THR A 218 -10.59 -24.67 -92.09
CA THR A 218 -10.08 -25.60 -93.11
C THR A 218 -11.16 -26.55 -93.64
N LEU A 219 -12.08 -27.02 -92.80
CA LEU A 219 -13.21 -27.83 -93.23
C LEU A 219 -14.15 -27.05 -94.15
N ASP A 220 -14.46 -25.79 -93.81
CA ASP A 220 -15.25 -24.89 -94.65
C ASP A 220 -14.56 -24.63 -96.00
N ASN A 221 -13.24 -24.44 -96.00
CA ASN A 221 -12.45 -24.31 -97.24
C ASN A 221 -12.49 -25.59 -98.09
N ILE A 222 -12.35 -26.77 -97.48
CA ILE A 222 -12.47 -28.06 -98.18
C ILE A 222 -13.88 -28.21 -98.77
N GLU A 223 -14.92 -27.83 -98.03
CA GLU A 223 -16.30 -27.90 -98.51
C GLU A 223 -16.52 -26.93 -99.68
N HIS A 224 -15.98 -25.71 -99.61
CA HIS A 224 -15.99 -24.75 -100.71
C HIS A 224 -15.30 -25.29 -101.96
N LEU A 225 -14.09 -25.85 -101.82
CA LEU A 225 -13.36 -26.50 -102.92
C LEU A 225 -14.11 -27.70 -103.49
N LYS A 226 -14.77 -28.50 -102.64
CA LYS A 226 -15.60 -29.64 -103.08
C LYS A 226 -16.82 -29.18 -103.88
N ARG A 227 -17.48 -28.09 -103.46
CA ARG A 227 -18.56 -27.46 -104.24
C ARG A 227 -18.03 -26.96 -105.59
N GLN A 228 -16.86 -26.31 -105.61
CA GLN A 228 -16.22 -25.83 -106.84
C GLN A 228 -15.88 -26.99 -107.79
N GLU A 229 -15.35 -28.10 -107.25
CA GLU A 229 -15.03 -29.30 -108.02
C GLU A 229 -16.30 -29.98 -108.56
N ASN A 230 -17.36 -30.08 -107.76
CA ASN A 230 -18.66 -30.59 -108.23
C ASN A 230 -19.23 -29.72 -109.37
N SER A 231 -19.13 -28.39 -109.27
CA SER A 231 -19.52 -27.48 -110.35
C SER A 231 -18.64 -27.67 -111.60
N ARG A 232 -17.34 -27.91 -111.44
CA ARG A 232 -16.42 -28.23 -112.55
C ARG A 232 -16.83 -29.55 -113.22
N GLN A 233 -17.12 -30.59 -112.45
CA GLN A 233 -17.58 -31.89 -112.95
C GLN A 233 -18.91 -31.77 -113.69
N GLN A 234 -19.87 -30.99 -113.18
CA GLN A 234 -21.13 -30.70 -113.88
C GLN A 234 -20.88 -29.95 -115.20
N ARG A 235 -19.95 -28.99 -115.24
CA ARG A 235 -19.56 -28.31 -116.50
C ARG A 235 -18.92 -29.27 -117.49
N ILE A 236 -18.09 -30.21 -117.02
CA ILE A 236 -17.49 -31.25 -117.86
C ILE A 236 -18.56 -32.21 -118.38
N LEU A 237 -19.50 -32.64 -117.54
CA LEU A 237 -20.64 -33.49 -117.96
C LEU A 237 -21.47 -32.80 -119.04
N LYS A 238 -21.86 -31.54 -118.83
CA LYS A 238 -22.57 -30.74 -119.85
C LYS A 238 -21.75 -30.57 -121.14
N ALA A 239 -20.44 -30.37 -121.03
CA ALA A 239 -19.56 -30.28 -122.19
C ALA A 239 -19.45 -31.62 -122.93
N LYS A 240 -19.44 -32.76 -122.23
CA LYS A 240 -19.49 -34.10 -122.82
C LYS A 240 -20.83 -34.40 -123.48
N GLU A 241 -21.94 -33.99 -122.86
CA GLU A 241 -23.28 -34.11 -123.45
C GLU A 241 -23.42 -33.24 -124.70
N ALA A 242 -22.88 -32.01 -124.69
CA ALA A 242 -22.82 -31.14 -125.86
C ALA A 242 -21.91 -31.72 -126.96
N LEU A 243 -20.78 -32.33 -126.59
CA LEU A 243 -19.92 -33.08 -127.53
C LEU A 243 -20.67 -34.25 -128.17
N ALA A 244 -21.35 -35.06 -127.37
CA ALA A 244 -22.16 -36.18 -127.85
C ALA A 244 -23.40 -35.73 -128.66
N ALA A 245 -23.86 -34.49 -128.50
CA ALA A 245 -24.87 -33.88 -129.36
C ALA A 245 -24.27 -33.44 -130.70
N ALA A 246 -23.11 -32.78 -130.68
CA ALA A 246 -22.38 -32.37 -131.88
C ALA A 246 -21.87 -33.57 -132.72
N GLU A 247 -21.46 -34.67 -132.07
CA GLU A 247 -21.10 -35.93 -132.74
C GLU A 247 -22.32 -36.59 -133.39
N ARG A 248 -23.51 -36.53 -132.76
CA ARG A 248 -24.76 -37.00 -133.37
C ARG A 248 -25.23 -36.13 -134.54
N GLU A 249 -25.04 -34.81 -134.47
CA GLU A 249 -25.30 -33.90 -135.60
C GLU A 249 -24.32 -34.10 -136.77
N HIS A 250 -23.12 -34.63 -136.50
CA HIS A 250 -22.15 -35.00 -137.54
C HIS A 250 -22.52 -36.33 -138.22
N ASP A 251 -23.05 -37.30 -137.48
CA ASP A 251 -23.39 -38.62 -138.00
C ASP A 251 -24.69 -38.65 -138.84
N ASP A 252 -25.55 -37.62 -138.75
CA ASP A 252 -26.84 -37.53 -139.47
C ASP A 252 -26.78 -36.85 -140.86
N LEU A 253 -25.59 -36.65 -141.46
CA LEU A 253 -25.43 -36.17 -142.85
C LEU A 253 -24.60 -37.14 -143.72
N GLN A 254 -25.22 -37.67 -144.79
CA GLN A 254 -24.71 -38.71 -145.70
C GLN A 254 -24.33 -38.15 -147.12
N PRO A 255 -23.63 -38.91 -148.00
CA PRO A 255 -22.44 -38.49 -148.78
C PRO A 255 -22.66 -37.90 -150.19
N CYS A 256 -21.63 -37.24 -150.77
CA CYS A 256 -21.60 -36.81 -152.19
C CYS A 256 -20.19 -36.76 -152.82
N GLU A 257 -20.07 -37.31 -154.04
CA GLU A 257 -19.01 -37.08 -155.04
C GLU A 257 -19.57 -36.32 -156.26
N ALA A 258 -18.78 -35.35 -156.77
CA ALA A 258 -18.66 -34.82 -158.16
C ALA A 258 -18.25 -33.33 -158.11
N SER A 259 -17.46 -32.69 -158.99
CA SER A 259 -16.45 -33.02 -160.01
C SER A 259 -16.04 -31.68 -160.68
N LYS A 260 -14.73 -31.46 -160.92
CA LYS A 260 -14.06 -30.58 -161.94
C LYS A 260 -13.95 -29.03 -161.77
N ALA A 261 -12.70 -28.61 -161.52
CA ALA A 261 -11.84 -27.68 -162.31
C ALA A 261 -12.11 -26.16 -162.38
N GLU A 262 -11.24 -25.36 -161.73
CA GLU A 262 -10.60 -24.14 -162.28
C GLU A 262 -9.38 -23.67 -161.42
N MET A 263 -8.26 -23.38 -162.11
CA MET A 263 -7.11 -22.48 -161.85
C MET A 263 -6.53 -22.31 -160.42
N VAL A 264 -5.27 -22.66 -160.11
CA VAL A 264 -3.98 -22.08 -160.56
C VAL A 264 -3.85 -20.56 -160.32
N GLY A 265 -2.98 -20.17 -159.37
CA GLY A 265 -2.29 -18.86 -159.39
C GLY A 265 -2.19 -18.10 -158.07
N LEU A 266 -1.16 -18.36 -157.25
CA LEU A 266 -0.27 -17.34 -156.66
C LEU A 266 0.83 -18.01 -155.81
N PHE A 267 1.89 -18.41 -156.49
CA PHE A 267 3.25 -18.38 -155.96
C PHE A 267 3.73 -16.92 -155.93
N THR A 268 4.62 -16.62 -154.98
CA THR A 268 5.64 -15.54 -154.96
C THR A 268 5.20 -14.08 -154.76
N PHE A 269 5.51 -13.52 -153.58
CA PHE A 269 6.64 -12.58 -153.39
C PHE A 269 6.96 -12.39 -151.88
N ILE A 270 8.24 -12.61 -151.57
CA ILE A 270 9.03 -12.41 -150.33
C ILE A 270 9.11 -10.87 -150.09
N PRO A 271 9.33 -10.29 -148.86
CA PRO A 271 10.53 -10.58 -148.10
C PRO A 271 10.64 -10.39 -146.56
N LEU A 272 11.67 -11.07 -146.04
CA LEU A 272 12.67 -10.65 -145.03
C LEU A 272 12.25 -9.96 -143.71
N ALA A 273 12.46 -10.66 -142.61
CA ALA A 273 13.34 -10.32 -141.46
C ALA A 273 13.15 -11.44 -140.41
N PHE A 274 14.08 -12.28 -139.98
CA PHE A 274 15.51 -12.11 -139.68
C PHE A 274 15.80 -10.90 -138.79
N ALA A 275 15.33 -10.94 -137.54
CA ALA A 275 16.03 -10.37 -136.39
C ALA A 275 15.40 -10.85 -135.06
N VAL A 276 16.17 -11.64 -134.30
CA VAL A 276 16.35 -11.50 -132.85
C VAL A 276 15.08 -11.41 -131.99
N ILE A 277 14.53 -12.56 -131.56
CA ILE A 277 14.02 -12.67 -130.18
C ILE A 277 14.60 -13.95 -129.57
N HIS A 278 15.92 -13.88 -129.38
CA HIS A 278 16.65 -14.60 -128.35
C HIS A 278 16.83 -13.58 -127.21
N LEU A 279 15.81 -13.45 -126.34
CA LEU A 279 15.82 -12.79 -125.01
C LEU A 279 14.33 -12.82 -124.58
N PHE A 280 13.83 -13.53 -123.57
CA PHE A 280 14.39 -14.06 -122.35
C PHE A 280 13.58 -15.32 -122.01
N VAL A 281 14.18 -16.49 -122.17
CA VAL A 281 13.77 -17.70 -121.45
C VAL A 281 14.18 -17.51 -119.98
N CYS A 282 13.39 -18.08 -119.06
CA CYS A 282 13.65 -18.21 -117.62
C CYS A 282 13.43 -16.97 -116.74
N ILE A 283 12.17 -16.73 -116.36
CA ILE A 283 11.82 -16.15 -115.05
C ILE A 283 11.31 -17.30 -114.18
N CYS A 284 12.23 -18.04 -113.57
CA CYS A 284 11.98 -18.81 -112.35
C CYS A 284 13.31 -18.93 -111.61
N SER A 285 13.29 -18.55 -110.35
CA SER A 285 14.37 -18.63 -109.35
C SER A 285 15.37 -17.48 -109.35
N ILE A 286 14.97 -16.37 -108.71
CA ILE A 286 15.92 -15.45 -108.06
C ILE A 286 16.05 -15.81 -106.58
N GLN A 287 17.30 -16.08 -106.23
CA GLN A 287 17.92 -16.19 -104.93
C GLN A 287 17.83 -14.88 -104.14
N VAL A 288 17.63 -14.99 -102.81
CA VAL A 288 18.03 -14.03 -101.75
C VAL A 288 19.45 -13.47 -102.03
N PRO A 289 19.81 -12.17 -101.84
CA PRO A 289 20.27 -11.67 -100.53
C PRO A 289 20.23 -10.15 -100.18
N VAL A 290 20.05 -9.90 -98.87
CA VAL A 290 20.85 -9.06 -97.93
C VAL A 290 21.11 -7.57 -98.23
N THR A 291 20.68 -6.71 -97.29
CA THR A 291 21.42 -5.66 -96.53
C THR A 291 20.45 -4.51 -96.16
N ASN A 292 20.56 -3.68 -95.12
CA ASN A 292 21.23 -3.62 -93.81
C ASN A 292 20.90 -2.19 -93.26
N PHE A 293 21.17 -1.88 -91.97
CA PHE A 293 21.18 -0.52 -91.34
C PHE A 293 19.82 0.19 -91.06
N MET A 294 19.58 0.96 -89.98
CA MET A 294 20.23 1.26 -88.68
C MET A 294 19.30 2.24 -87.91
N PHE A 295 19.24 2.10 -86.57
CA PHE A 295 19.13 3.15 -85.53
C PHE A 295 17.87 4.05 -85.34
N PRO A 296 17.73 4.80 -84.21
CA PRO A 296 18.28 4.63 -82.85
C PRO A 296 17.34 4.98 -81.65
N HIS A 297 17.82 4.67 -80.43
CA HIS A 297 17.76 5.39 -79.13
C HIS A 297 16.46 5.98 -78.53
N SER A 298 16.19 5.57 -77.27
CA SER A 298 16.11 6.45 -76.08
C SER A 298 16.17 5.54 -74.81
N HIS A 299 17.22 5.53 -73.99
CA HIS A 299 17.80 6.49 -73.02
C HIS A 299 17.56 6.04 -71.57
N ASP A 300 18.68 5.85 -70.85
CA ASP A 300 18.82 5.84 -69.40
C ASP A 300 18.23 7.09 -68.74
N SER A 301 17.80 6.98 -67.47
CA SER A 301 18.34 7.73 -66.29
C SER A 301 17.32 7.98 -65.16
N GLN A 302 17.69 7.56 -63.94
CA GLN A 302 17.50 8.20 -62.61
C GLN A 302 16.11 8.58 -62.04
N CYS A 303 15.79 8.06 -60.84
CA CYS A 303 15.50 8.76 -59.56
C CYS A 303 15.03 7.72 -58.51
N LYS A 304 15.71 7.48 -57.38
CA LYS A 304 15.59 8.17 -56.06
C LYS A 304 14.18 8.22 -55.46
N LEU A 305 14.10 7.84 -54.17
CA LEU A 305 13.01 7.85 -53.17
C LEU A 305 12.05 6.63 -53.13
N HIS A 306 12.20 5.73 -52.15
CA HIS A 306 11.50 5.77 -50.83
C HIS A 306 11.60 4.41 -50.09
N ASN A 307 12.68 4.21 -49.31
CA ASN A 307 12.76 3.72 -47.92
C ASN A 307 14.21 3.35 -47.58
#